data_AF-A0A957A5S1-F1
#
_entry.id   AF-A0A957A5S1-F1
#
_cell.length_a   1.000
_cell.length_b   1.000
_cell.length_c   1.000
_cell.angle_alpha   90.00
_cell.angle_beta   90.00
_cell.angle_gamma   90.00
#
_symmetry.space_group_name_H-M   'P 1'
#
loop_
_entity.id
_entity.type
_entity.pdbx_description
1 polymer ?
#
loop_
_entity_poly.entity_id
_entity_poly.type
_entity_poly.pdbx_seq_one_letter_code
_entity_poly.pdbx_strand_id
1 'polypeptide(L)' 'EEPGLLARGYYADLRHDQTGRQQFDGGAWVFDGDRGYDRWLAGPTLGEHNAEVLSGVLGLSEERIADLAARGVIRDRPPV' A
#
# COMPACT_ATOMS: atom_id res chain seq x y z
N GLU A 1 9.81 -2.24 21.12
CA GLU A 1 10.15 -0.90 20.61
C GLU A 1 11.04 -0.16 21.61
N GLU A 2 11.83 0.80 21.13
CA GLU A 2 12.80 1.56 21.95
C GLU A 2 12.11 2.75 22.65
N PRO A 3 12.24 2.95 23.97
CA PRO A 3 11.51 4.00 24.70
C PRO A 3 11.70 5.40 24.13
N GLY A 4 12.89 5.73 23.62
CA GLY A 4 13.17 7.03 23.04
C GLY A 4 12.44 7.28 21.72
N LEU A 5 12.17 6.24 20.94
CA LEU A 5 11.43 6.31 19.67
C LEU A 5 9.93 6.46 19.92
N LEU A 6 9.40 5.71 20.89
CA LEU A 6 8.01 5.82 21.34
C LEU A 6 7.67 7.23 21.81
N ALA A 7 8.51 7.81 22.68
CA ALA A 7 8.28 9.13 23.28
C ALA A 7 8.21 10.27 22.25
N ARG A 8 8.81 10.10 21.07
CA ARG A 8 8.83 11.09 19.98
C ARG A 8 7.87 10.76 18.82
N GLY A 9 6.95 9.84 19.05
CA GLY A 9 5.95 9.40 18.06
C GLY A 9 6.58 8.90 16.77
N TYR A 10 7.64 8.10 16.87
CA TYR A 10 8.39 7.62 15.70
C TYR A 10 7.66 6.53 14.90
N TYR A 11 6.82 5.72 15.54
CA TYR A 11 6.17 4.60 14.87
C TYR A 11 4.83 5.03 14.29
N ALA A 12 4.55 4.61 13.06
CA ALA A 12 3.27 4.84 12.40
C ALA A 12 2.37 3.62 12.57
N ASP A 13 1.16 3.83 13.09
CA ASP A 13 0.12 2.80 13.18
C ASP A 13 -0.69 2.74 11.89
N LEU A 14 -0.43 1.73 11.06
CA LEU A 14 -1.16 1.52 9.81
C LEU A 14 -2.09 0.32 9.93
N ARG A 15 -3.24 0.39 9.26
CA ARG A 15 -4.19 -0.72 9.16
C ARG A 15 -4.18 -1.24 7.73
N HIS A 16 -3.87 -2.52 7.59
CA HIS A 16 -3.94 -3.27 6.34
C HIS A 16 -5.14 -4.22 6.38
N ASP A 17 -5.86 -4.37 5.28
CA ASP A 17 -7.10 -5.16 5.24
C ASP A 17 -6.88 -6.65 5.50
N GLN A 18 -5.71 -7.19 5.15
CA GLN A 18 -5.42 -8.62 5.34
C GLN A 18 -4.69 -8.92 6.66
N THR A 19 -3.87 -8.00 7.16
CA THR A 19 -2.98 -8.25 8.32
C THR A 19 -3.37 -7.45 9.57
N GLY A 20 -4.38 -6.58 9.47
CA GLY A 20 -4.86 -5.78 10.59
C GLY A 20 -3.98 -4.57 10.91
N ARG A 21 -4.02 -4.12 12.17
CA ARG A 21 -3.22 -2.98 12.65
C ARG A 21 -1.81 -3.42 12.99
N GLN A 22 -0.81 -2.72 12.47
CA GLN A 22 0.60 -2.96 12.74
C GLN A 22 1.36 -1.64 12.87
N GLN A 23 2.41 -1.63 13.69
CA GLN A 23 3.34 -0.50 13.77
C GLN A 23 4.44 -0.66 12.72
N PHE A 24 4.73 0.42 12.02
CA PHE A 24 5.80 0.54 11.04
C PHE A 24 6.81 1.59 11.50
N ASP A 25 8.08 1.37 11.15
CA ASP A 25 9.11 2.39 11.29
C ASP A 25 8.71 3.64 10.51
N GLY A 26 8.58 4.75 11.23
CA GLY A 26 8.15 5.99 10.62
C GLY A 26 9.29 6.83 10.05
N GLY A 27 8.92 7.96 9.48
CA GLY A 27 9.86 8.92 8.93
C GLY A 27 10.82 9.46 9.99
N ALA A 28 12.11 9.52 9.67
CA ALA A 28 13.14 10.06 10.56
C ALA A 28 12.93 11.55 10.88
N TRP A 29 12.33 12.28 9.94
CA TRP A 29 12.19 13.74 9.98
C TRP A 29 10.81 14.16 10.49
N VAL A 30 10.77 15.37 11.06
CA VAL A 30 9.56 16.09 11.45
C VAL A 30 9.63 17.44 10.73
N PHE A 31 8.57 17.80 10.01
CA PHE A 31 8.43 19.09 9.35
C PHE A 31 7.30 19.85 10.04
N ASP A 32 7.61 21.00 10.64
CA ASP A 32 6.63 21.86 11.34
C ASP A 32 5.78 21.11 12.40
N GLY A 33 6.39 20.16 13.10
CA GLY A 33 5.73 19.35 14.13
C GLY A 33 4.93 18.16 13.59
N ASP A 34 4.87 17.97 12.27
CA ASP A 34 4.16 16.87 11.61
C ASP A 34 5.13 15.88 10.96
N ARG A 35 4.80 14.59 11.04
CA ARG A 35 5.51 13.50 10.36
C ARG A 35 4.80 13.05 9.08
N GLY A 36 3.56 13.51 8.85
CA GLY A 36 2.76 13.21 7.67
C GLY A 36 2.21 11.78 7.63
N TYR A 37 2.07 11.12 8.79
CA TYR A 37 1.54 9.75 8.87
C TYR A 37 0.06 9.65 8.49
N ASP A 38 -0.66 10.77 8.53
CA ASP A 38 -2.04 10.89 8.04
C ASP A 38 -2.18 10.50 6.55
N ARG A 39 -1.11 10.70 5.76
CA ARG A 39 -1.05 10.35 4.33
C ARG A 39 -0.46 8.97 4.06
N TRP A 40 -0.01 8.26 5.09
CA TRP A 40 0.60 6.94 4.90
C TRP A 40 -0.49 5.89 4.72
N LEU A 41 -0.25 4.98 3.78
CA LEU A 41 -1.09 3.81 3.54
C LEU A 41 -0.29 2.57 3.90
N ALA A 42 -0.98 1.52 4.36
CA ALA A 42 -0.36 0.22 4.43
C ALA A 42 0.11 -0.22 3.03
N GLY A 43 1.11 -1.12 2.98
CA GLY A 43 1.55 -1.68 1.71
C GLY A 43 0.38 -2.33 0.96
N PRO A 44 0.28 -2.16 -0.36
CA PRO A 44 -0.84 -2.70 -1.12
C PRO A 44 -0.80 -4.22 -1.19
N THR A 45 -1.97 -4.82 -1.34
CA THR A 45 -2.11 -6.22 -1.72
C THR A 45 -1.59 -6.46 -3.15
N LEU A 46 -1.29 -7.72 -3.47
CA LEU A 46 -0.86 -8.09 -4.82
C LEU A 46 -1.92 -7.64 -5.83
N GLY A 47 -1.55 -6.77 -6.77
CA GLY A 47 -2.43 -6.33 -7.84
C GLY A 47 -3.58 -5.38 -7.44
N GLU A 48 -3.58 -4.82 -6.23
CA GLU A 48 -4.64 -3.93 -5.71
C GLU A 48 -5.04 -2.82 -6.69
N HIS A 49 -4.05 -2.22 -7.34
CA HIS A 49 -4.22 -1.08 -8.25
C HIS A 49 -4.20 -1.47 -9.73
N ASN A 50 -4.32 -2.76 -10.07
CA ASN A 50 -4.26 -3.21 -11.47
C ASN A 50 -5.32 -2.52 -12.34
N ALA A 51 -6.57 -2.48 -11.89
CA ALA A 51 -7.66 -1.87 -12.67
C ALA A 51 -7.45 -0.37 -12.86
N GLU A 52 -7.10 0.34 -11.77
CA GLU A 52 -6.85 1.78 -11.79
C GLU A 52 -5.73 2.15 -12.77
N VAL A 53 -4.59 1.46 -12.69
CA VAL A 53 -3.43 1.79 -13.53
C VAL A 53 -3.64 1.32 -14.96
N LEU A 54 -4.08 0.08 -15.19
CA LEU A 54 -4.20 -0.46 -16.54
C LEU A 54 -5.29 0.25 -17.35
N SER A 55 -6.41 0.61 -16.73
CA SER A 55 -7.49 1.34 -17.40
C SER A 55 -7.28 2.85 -17.34
N GLY A 56 -7.12 3.40 -16.14
CA GLY A 56 -7.08 4.85 -15.92
C GLY A 56 -5.79 5.53 -16.39
N VAL A 57 -4.63 4.89 -16.21
CA VAL A 57 -3.33 5.47 -16.59
C VAL A 57 -2.91 5.02 -17.99
N LEU A 58 -3.09 3.74 -18.32
CA LEU A 58 -2.64 3.17 -19.59
C LEU A 58 -3.73 3.10 -20.67
N GLY A 59 -5.00 3.35 -20.34
CA GLY A 59 -6.08 3.39 -21.32
C GLY A 59 -6.47 2.03 -21.89
N LEU A 60 -6.17 0.92 -21.22
CA LEU A 60 -6.58 -0.41 -21.67
C LEU A 60 -8.10 -0.60 -21.50
N SER A 61 -8.72 -1.26 -22.47
CA SER A 61 -10.12 -1.66 -22.38
C SER A 61 -10.31 -2.79 -21.36
N GLU A 62 -11.53 -2.93 -20.85
CA GLU A 62 -11.88 -4.00 -19.92
C GLU A 62 -11.63 -5.39 -20.52
N GLU A 63 -11.93 -5.57 -21.82
CA GLU A 63 -11.69 -6.84 -22.52
C GLU A 63 -10.19 -7.16 -22.58
N ARG A 64 -9.35 -6.14 -22.77
CA ARG A 64 -7.90 -6.33 -22.80
C ARG A 64 -7.35 -6.70 -21.43
N ILE A 65 -7.85 -6.08 -20.37
CA ILE A 65 -7.47 -6.39 -18.99
C ILE A 65 -7.92 -7.82 -18.63
N ALA A 66 -9.13 -8.21 -19.03
CA ALA A 66 -9.65 -9.57 -18.85
C ALA A 66 -8.80 -10.63 -19.58
N ASP A 67 -8.35 -10.37 -20.82
CA ASP A 67 -7.43 -11.27 -21.54
C ASP A 67 -6.11 -11.46 -20.78
N LEU A 68 -5.53 -10.38 -20.27
CA LEU A 68 -4.28 -10.43 -19.51
C LEU A 68 -4.44 -11.25 -18.22
N ALA A 69 -5.56 -11.10 -17.53
CA ALA A 69 -5.87 -11.89 -16.34
C ALA A 69 -6.09 -13.37 -16.67
N ALA A 70 -6.85 -13.67 -17.73
CA ALA A 70 -7.14 -15.04 -18.17
C ALA A 70 -5.87 -15.80 -18.58
N ARG A 71 -4.91 -15.10 -19.20
CA ARG A 71 -3.60 -15.65 -19.56
C ARG A 71 -2.61 -15.72 -18.39
N GLY A 72 -2.99 -15.22 -17.22
CA GLY A 72 -2.15 -15.19 -16.02
C GLY A 72 -0.97 -14.20 -16.11
N VAL A 73 -1.03 -13.22 -17.01
CA VAL A 73 -0.01 -12.17 -17.15
C VAL A 73 -0.08 -11.18 -15.97
N ILE A 74 -1.29 -10.88 -15.51
CA ILE A 74 -1.56 -10.08 -14.31
C ILE A 74 -2.37 -10.90 -13.31
N ARG A 75 -2.16 -10.66 -12.01
CA ARG A 75 -2.86 -11.33 -10.90
C ARG A 75 -3.11 -10.35 -9.75
N ASP A 76 -4.12 -10.67 -8.94
CA ASP A 76 -4.54 -9.95 -7.75
C ASP A 76 -4.43 -10.80 -6.46
N ARG A 77 -3.86 -12.00 -6.58
CA ARG A 77 -3.65 -12.95 -5.48
C ARG A 77 -2.46 -13.87 -5.75
N PRO A 78 -1.75 -14.31 -4.71
CA PRO A 78 -0.63 -15.24 -4.86
C PRO A 78 -1.06 -16.52 -5.61
N PRO A 79 -0.15 -17.14 -6.39
CA PRO A 79 -0.38 -18.50 -6.88
C PRO A 79 -0.64 -19.44 -5.70
N VAL A 80 -1.63 -20.32 -5.86
CA VAL A 80 -1.83 -21.50 -5.01
C VAL A 80 -0.81 -22.58 -5.34
#